data_AF-A0A2R3Z1W4-F1
#
_entry.id   AF-A0A2R3Z1W4-F1
#
_cell.length_a   1.000
_cell.length_b   1.000
_cell.length_c   1.000
_cell.angle_alpha   90.00
_cell.angle_beta   90.00
_cell.angle_gamma   90.00
#
_symmetry.space_group_name_H-M   'P 1'
#
loop_
_entity.id
_entity.type
_entity.pdbx_description
1 polymer ?
#
loop_
_entity_poly.entity_id
_entity_poly.type
_entity_poly.pdbx_seq_one_letter_code
_entity_poly.pdbx_strand_id
1 'polypeptide(L)'
;MCLFSSSDAKHFKNGISLEELFQKYDLYMVQKLVKHNLIYIDNINRVFLTDKGKIARQFGFEKFIELELLEKKFLKRNYFLWNLKNSVLYLSLISLIILLGFITIHEL
;
A
#
# COMPACT_ATOMS: atom_id res chain seq x y z
N MET A 1 -9.54 -10.70 19.59
CA MET A 1 -9.71 -9.98 18.30
C MET A 1 -10.49 -8.71 18.64
N CYS A 2 -9.78 -7.64 19.02
CA CYS A 2 -10.41 -6.42 19.52
C CYS A 2 -10.79 -5.55 18.32
N LEU A 3 -12.09 -5.44 18.09
CA LEU A 3 -12.70 -4.60 17.05
C LEU A 3 -12.48 -3.14 17.43
N PHE A 4 -11.64 -2.45 16.65
CA PHE A 4 -11.50 -1.00 16.75
C PHE A 4 -12.80 -0.38 16.24
N SER A 5 -13.65 0.09 17.16
CA SER A 5 -14.83 0.86 16.77
C SER A 5 -14.37 2.17 16.15
N SER A 6 -14.97 2.55 15.03
CA SER A 6 -14.77 3.82 14.31
C SER A 6 -14.82 5.07 15.23
N SER A 7 -15.43 4.95 16.41
CA SER A 7 -15.48 5.98 17.46
C SER A 7 -14.11 6.34 18.05
N ASP A 8 -13.22 5.37 18.28
CA ASP A 8 -12.01 5.61 19.08
C ASP A 8 -10.89 6.30 18.31
N ALA A 9 -10.89 6.13 16.98
CA ALA A 9 -9.97 6.84 16.10
C ALA A 9 -10.20 8.36 16.16
N LYS A 10 -11.46 8.81 16.32
CA LYS A 10 -11.80 10.24 16.37
C LYS A 10 -11.23 10.97 17.58
N HIS A 11 -10.86 10.26 18.65
CA HIS A 11 -10.35 10.87 19.88
C HIS A 11 -8.80 10.95 19.98
N PHE A 12 -8.08 10.57 18.93
CA PHE A 12 -6.62 10.67 18.91
C PHE A 12 -6.16 12.13 18.89
N LYS A 13 -5.56 12.63 19.97
CA LYS A 13 -4.97 13.98 20.02
C LYS A 13 -3.48 13.91 19.62
N ASN A 14 -2.97 14.99 19.03
CA ASN A 14 -1.53 15.08 18.74
C ASN A 14 -0.75 15.40 20.03
N GLY A 15 0.47 14.88 20.13
CA GLY A 15 1.35 15.16 21.28
C GLY A 15 1.07 14.31 22.52
N ILE A 16 0.33 13.20 22.37
CA ILE A 16 0.12 12.20 23.43
C ILE A 16 1.48 11.54 23.73
N SER A 17 1.74 11.23 25.01
CA SER A 17 2.95 10.50 25.38
C SER A 17 2.89 9.05 24.87
N LEU A 18 4.04 8.47 24.55
CA LEU A 18 4.10 7.08 24.12
C LEU A 18 3.49 6.12 25.17
N GLU A 19 3.66 6.43 26.45
CA GLU A 19 3.12 5.66 27.57
C GLU A 19 1.60 5.72 27.63
N GLU A 20 1.00 6.91 27.48
CA GLU A 20 -0.46 7.08 27.39
C GLU A 20 -1.04 6.37 26.17
N LEU A 21 -0.28 6.34 25.07
CA LEU A 21 -0.66 5.61 23.86
C LEU A 21 -0.74 4.10 24.13
N PHE A 22 0.26 3.53 24.80
CA PHE A 22 0.29 2.10 25.14
C PHE A 22 -0.72 1.71 26.23
N GLN A 23 -1.09 2.64 27.12
CA GLN A 23 -2.18 2.40 28.08
C GLN A 23 -3.53 2.34 27.38
N LYS A 24 -3.70 3.08 26.28
CA LYS A 24 -4.97 3.18 25.55
C LYS A 24 -5.08 2.15 24.41
N TYR A 25 -3.95 1.69 23.88
CA TYR A 25 -3.90 0.83 22.69
C TYR A 25 -2.88 -0.29 22.85
N ASP A 26 -3.22 -1.48 22.33
CA ASP A 26 -2.31 -2.63 22.32
C ASP A 26 -1.01 -2.33 21.55
N LEU A 27 0.10 -2.90 22.04
CA LEU A 27 1.43 -2.85 21.41
C LEU A 27 1.40 -3.17 19.92
N TYR A 28 0.64 -4.20 19.54
CA TYR A 28 0.48 -4.63 18.14
C TYR A 28 -0.15 -3.53 17.28
N MET A 29 -1.12 -2.80 17.82
CA MET A 29 -1.79 -1.72 17.09
C MET A 29 -0.87 -0.52 16.90
N VAL A 30 -0.13 -0.13 17.95
CA VAL A 30 0.86 0.95 17.86
C VAL A 30 1.92 0.62 16.82
N GLN A 31 2.47 -0.61 16.84
CA GLN A 31 3.42 -1.06 15.81
C GLN A 31 2.80 -1.02 14.40
N LYS A 32 1.54 -1.40 14.24
CA LYS A 32 0.83 -1.34 12.96
C LYS A 32 0.70 0.11 12.45
N LEU A 33 0.37 1.05 13.34
CA LEU A 33 0.29 2.48 12.99
C LEU A 33 1.65 3.05 12.57
N VAL A 34 2.74 2.69 13.26
CA VAL A 34 4.11 3.07 12.88
C VAL A 34 4.49 2.45 11.54
N LYS A 35 4.23 1.14 11.36
CA LYS A 35 4.56 0.40 10.14
C LYS A 35 3.90 0.96 8.88
N HIS A 36 2.67 1.47 9.01
CA HIS A 36 1.93 2.10 7.92
C HIS A 36 2.17 3.63 7.82
N ASN A 37 3.14 4.15 8.57
CA ASN A 37 3.50 5.58 8.59
C ASN A 37 2.30 6.49 8.89
N LEU A 38 1.42 6.04 9.79
CA LEU A 38 0.24 6.80 10.24
C LEU A 38 0.57 7.67 11.45
N ILE A 39 1.54 7.26 12.25
CA ILE A 39 2.07 8.02 13.36
C ILE A 39 3.60 8.07 13.27
N TYR A 40 4.18 9.14 13.81
CA TYR A 40 5.61 9.23 14.08
C TYR A 40 5.83 9.56 15.55
N ILE A 41 6.98 9.13 16.07
CA ILE A 41 7.38 9.34 17.45
C ILE A 41 8.58 10.30 17.41
N ASP A 42 8.47 11.40 18.14
CA ASP A 42 9.54 12.38 18.28
C ASP A 42 10.59 11.93 19.31
N ASN A 43 11.76 12.59 19.34
CA ASN A 43 12.89 12.30 20.21
C ASN A 43 12.57 12.41 21.72
N ILE A 44 11.45 13.05 22.06
CA ILE A 44 10.94 13.21 23.44
C ILE A 44 9.78 12.23 23.70
N ASN A 45 9.69 11.12 22.96
CA ASN A 45 8.66 10.08 23.08
C ASN A 45 7.21 10.61 22.96
N ARG A 46 7.01 11.65 22.15
CA ARG A 46 5.68 12.19 21.84
C ARG A 46 5.20 11.65 20.52
N VAL A 47 3.92 11.30 20.47
CA VAL A 47 3.30 10.69 19.31
C VAL A 47 2.47 11.70 18.54
N PHE A 48 2.71 11.76 17.24
CA PHE A 48 2.06 12.69 16.33
C PHE A 48 1.50 11.94 15.13
N LEU A 49 0.36 12.42 14.63
CA LEU A 49 -0.20 11.93 13.38
C LEU A 49 0.54 12.53 12.19
N THR A 50 0.95 11.68 11.26
CA THR A 50 1.40 12.11 9.93
C THR A 50 0.22 12.64 9.13
N ASP A 51 0.45 13.26 7.96
CA ASP A 51 -0.65 13.68 7.09
C ASP A 51 -1.51 12.48 6.64
N LYS A 52 -0.88 11.33 6.38
CA LYS A 52 -1.62 10.05 6.19
C LYS A 52 -2.43 9.68 7.42
N GLY A 53 -1.86 9.81 8.62
CA GLY A 53 -2.56 9.56 9.89
C GLY A 53 -3.78 10.46 10.10
N LYS A 54 -3.69 11.74 9.74
CA LYS A 54 -4.80 12.69 9.83
C LYS A 54 -5.96 12.28 8.91
N ILE A 55 -5.66 11.82 7.71
CA ILE A 55 -6.67 11.29 6.77
C ILE A 55 -7.26 9.99 7.33
N ALA A 56 -6.40 9.05 7.74
CA ALA A 56 -6.82 7.78 8.32
C ALA A 56 -7.70 7.94 9.56
N ARG A 57 -7.51 9.01 10.34
CA ARG A 57 -8.37 9.37 11.48
C ARG A 57 -9.82 9.65 11.06
N GLN A 58 -10.06 10.25 9.89
CA GLN A 58 -11.40 10.58 9.42
C GLN A 58 -12.18 9.33 8.96
N PHE A 59 -11.47 8.37 8.36
CA PHE A 59 -12.06 7.14 7.80
C PHE A 59 -12.02 5.94 8.75
N GLY A 60 -11.16 6.00 9.77
CA GLY A 60 -10.81 4.89 10.65
C GLY A 60 -9.49 4.23 10.20
N PHE A 61 -8.56 4.06 11.14
CA PHE A 61 -7.21 3.56 10.84
C PHE A 61 -7.21 2.17 10.20
N GLU A 62 -8.05 1.24 10.67
CA GLU A 62 -8.11 -0.11 10.09
C GLU A 62 -8.63 -0.11 8.66
N LYS A 63 -9.73 0.62 8.41
CA LYS A 63 -10.31 0.74 7.06
C LYS A 63 -9.33 1.38 6.09
N PHE A 64 -8.60 2.40 6.53
CA PHE A 64 -7.57 3.03 5.70
C PHE A 64 -6.45 2.05 5.35
N ILE A 65 -5.97 1.26 6.32
CA ILE A 65 -4.94 0.24 6.09
C ILE A 65 -5.45 -0.85 5.13
N GLU A 66 -6.70 -1.29 5.30
CA GLU A 66 -7.32 -2.29 4.42
C GLU A 66 -7.44 -1.78 2.98
N LEU A 67 -7.86 -0.53 2.79
CA LEU A 67 -7.89 0.12 1.49
C LEU A 67 -6.51 0.21 0.85
N GLU A 68 -5.47 0.60 1.61
CA GLU A 68 -4.09 0.66 1.10
C GLU A 68 -3.58 -0.72 0.65
N LEU A 69 -3.96 -1.79 1.37
CA LEU A 69 -3.61 -3.16 0.97
C LEU A 69 -4.36 -3.61 -0.29
N LEU A 70 -5.65 -3.26 -0.41
CA LEU A 70 -6.45 -3.55 -1.60
C LEU A 70 -5.92 -2.81 -2.83
N GLU A 71 -5.59 -1.53 -2.69
CA GLU A 71 -5.01 -0.72 -3.75
C GLU A 71 -3.68 -1.31 -4.22
N LYS A 72 -2.78 -1.67 -3.31
CA LYS A 72 -1.51 -2.34 -3.65
C LYS A 72 -1.72 -3.65 -4.40
N LYS A 73 -2.69 -4.48 -3.98
CA LYS A 73 -3.03 -5.72 -4.68
C LYS A 73 -3.53 -5.45 -6.10
N PHE A 74 -4.39 -4.45 -6.25
CA PHE A 74 -4.95 -4.07 -7.54
C PHE A 74 -3.89 -3.53 -8.49
N LEU A 75 -3.02 -2.62 -8.01
CA LEU A 75 -1.89 -2.10 -8.76
C LEU A 75 -0.92 -3.21 -9.18
N LYS A 76 -0.59 -4.14 -8.28
CA LYS A 76 0.27 -5.29 -8.61
C LYS A 76 -0.34 -6.17 -9.70
N ARG A 77 -1.66 -6.43 -9.62
CA ARG A 77 -2.38 -7.20 -10.63
C ARG A 77 -2.40 -6.49 -11.98
N ASN A 78 -2.65 -5.18 -12.00
CA ASN A 78 -2.64 -4.40 -13.23
C ASN A 78 -1.24 -4.32 -13.86
N TYR A 79 -0.20 -4.16 -13.05
CA TYR A 79 1.18 -4.22 -13.52
C TYR A 79 1.51 -5.58 -14.12
N PHE A 80 1.08 -6.67 -13.48
CA PHE A 80 1.27 -8.02 -14.02
C PHE A 80 0.52 -8.23 -15.34
N LEU A 81 -0.73 -7.78 -15.43
CA LEU A 81 -1.51 -7.83 -16.68
C LEU A 81 -0.89 -6.98 -17.79
N TRP A 82 -0.35 -5.81 -17.45
CA TRP A 82 0.34 -4.93 -18.39
C TRP A 82 1.64 -5.58 -18.89
N ASN A 83 2.44 -6.16 -18.01
CA ASN A 83 3.63 -6.92 -18.40
C ASN A 83 3.29 -8.12 -19.27
N LEU A 84 2.24 -8.89 -18.95
CA LEU A 84 1.79 -10.00 -19.80
C LEU A 84 1.37 -9.51 -21.18
N LYS A 85 0.59 -8.43 -21.26
CA LYS A 85 0.14 -7.87 -22.54
C LYS A 85 1.30 -7.38 -23.39
N ASN A 86 2.27 -6.70 -22.78
CA ASN A 86 3.49 -6.29 -23.49
C ASN A 86 4.35 -7.48 -23.92
N SER A 87 4.52 -8.49 -23.07
CA SER A 87 5.29 -9.70 -23.42
C SER A 87 4.68 -10.45 -24.60
N VAL A 88 3.34 -10.55 -24.68
CA VAL A 88 2.66 -11.16 -25.83
C VAL A 88 2.89 -10.35 -27.11
N LEU A 89 2.84 -9.02 -27.03
CA LEU A 89 3.14 -8.16 -28.18
C LEU A 89 4.58 -8.33 -28.67
N TYR A 90 5.55 -8.39 -27.75
CA TYR A 90 6.96 -8.64 -28.10
C TYR A 90 7.15 -10.01 -28.77
N LEU A 91 6.55 -11.07 -28.22
CA LEU A 91 6.64 -12.41 -28.81
C LEU A 91 6.01 -12.47 -30.21
N SER A 92 4.86 -11.80 -30.39
CA SER A 92 4.21 -11.71 -31.70
C SER A 92 5.02 -10.90 -32.71
N LEU A 93 5.72 -9.85 -32.27
CA LEU A 93 6.55 -9.04 -33.15
C LEU A 93 7.80 -9.84 -33.60
N ILE A 94 8.43 -10.55 -32.66
CA ILE A 94 9.60 -11.40 -32.95
C ILE A 94 9.23 -12.52 -33.92
N SER A 95 8.09 -13.21 -33.71
CA SER A 95 7.66 -14.25 -34.63
C SER A 95 7.37 -13.71 -36.04
N LEU A 96 6.80 -12.51 -36.15
CA LEU A 96 6.57 -11.84 -37.43
C LEU A 96 7.87 -11.50 -38.15
N ILE A 97 8.88 -10.98 -37.44
CA ILE A 97 10.19 -10.66 -37.99
C ILE A 97 10.89 -11.93 -38.51
N ILE A 98 10.83 -13.03 -37.74
CA ILE A 98 11.41 -14.32 -38.15
C ILE A 98 10.72 -14.85 -39.42
N LEU A 99 9.38 -14.76 -39.49
CA LEU A 99 8.60 -15.20 -40.64
C LEU A 99 8.96 -14.38 -41.89
N LEU A 100 9.02 -13.06 -41.76
CA LEU A 100 9.42 -12.15 -42.85
C LEU A 100 10.83 -12.48 -43.35
N GLY A 101 11.77 -12.70 -42.43
CA GLY A 101 13.13 -13.11 -42.76
C GLY A 101 13.17 -14.41 -43.58
N PHE A 102 12.40 -15.41 -43.18
CA PHE A 102 12.28 -16.68 -43.91
C PHE A 102 11.72 -16.50 -45.33
N ILE A 103 10.67 -15.69 -45.49
CA ILE A 103 10.07 -15.41 -46.80
C ILE A 103 11.09 -14.72 -47.71
N THR A 104 11.80 -13.69 -47.22
CA THR A 104 12.82 -13.00 -48.01
C THR A 104 14.01 -13.87 -48.40
N ILE A 105 14.39 -14.85 -47.57
CA ILE A 105 15.47 -15.80 -47.91
C ILE A 105 14.99 -16.85 -48.92
N HIS A 106 13.70 -17.23 -48.87
CA HIS A 106 13.13 -18.23 -49.78
C HIS A 106 12.80 -17.66 -51.17
N GLU A 107 12.49 -16.35 -51.28
CA GLU A 107 12.26 -15.69 -52.57
C GLU A 107 13.55 -15.19 -53.26
N LEU A 108 14.70 -15.26 -52.58
CA LEU A 108 16.02 -14.89 -53.11
C LEU A 108 16.75 -16.13 -53.69
#